data_AF-A0A317Z9X5-F1
#
_entry.id   AF-A0A317Z9X5-F1
#
_cell.length_a   1.000
_cell.length_b   1.000
_cell.length_c   1.000
_cell.angle_alpha   90.00
_cell.angle_beta   90.00
_cell.angle_gamma   90.00
#
_symmetry.space_group_name_H-M   'P 1'
#
loop_
_entity.id
_entity.type
_entity.pdbx_description
1 polymer ?
#
loop_
_entity_poly.entity_id
_entity_poly.type
_entity_poly.pdbx_seq_one_letter_code
_entity_poly.pdbx_strand_id
1 'polypeptide(L)' 'YKPEFPERNDDEWLKHTLAEYKGPDAPPAFTYKPVDVSLIPPRKRDYTSKSKGGKK' A
#
# COMPACT_ATOMS: atom_id res chain seq x y z
N TYR A 1 10.12 -0.67 -3.07
CA TYR A 1 10.03 -0.06 -4.41
C TYR A 1 10.26 -1.15 -5.43
N LYS A 2 9.28 -1.44 -6.28
CA LYS A 2 9.40 -2.48 -7.30
C LYS A 2 9.87 -1.77 -8.60
N PRO A 3 11.08 -2.03 -9.11
CA PRO A 3 11.65 -1.23 -10.21
C PRO A 3 10.81 -1.27 -11.48
N GLU A 4 10.13 -2.39 -11.72
CA GLU A 4 9.23 -2.60 -12.85
C GLU A 4 7.86 -1.89 -12.69
N PHE A 5 7.49 -1.46 -11.47
CA PHE A 5 6.29 -0.67 -11.16
C PHE A 5 6.64 0.48 -10.20
N PRO A 6 7.23 1.57 -10.72
CA PRO A 6 7.75 2.68 -9.90
C PRO A 6 6.64 3.56 -9.30
N GLU A 7 5.46 3.55 -9.90
CA GLU A 7 4.32 4.36 -9.49
C GLU A 7 3.35 3.59 -8.59
N ARG A 8 2.71 4.30 -7.67
CA ARG A 8 1.68 3.74 -6.79
C ARG A 8 0.40 3.53 -7.61
N ASN A 9 0.02 2.28 -7.86
CA ASN A 9 -1.21 1.92 -8.55
C ASN A 9 -2.36 1.79 -7.52
N ASP A 10 -3.03 2.90 -7.23
CA ASP A 10 -4.16 2.90 -6.30
C ASP A 10 -5.43 2.28 -6.91
N ASP A 11 -5.58 2.28 -8.23
CA ASP A 11 -6.78 1.74 -8.89
C ASP A 11 -6.91 0.22 -8.70
N GLU A 12 -5.81 -0.52 -8.79
CA GLU A 12 -5.84 -1.98 -8.68
C GLU A 12 -5.33 -2.52 -7.34
N TRP A 13 -4.56 -1.73 -6.58
CA TRP A 13 -3.85 -2.20 -5.38
C TRP A 13 -4.20 -1.45 -4.09
N LEU A 14 -5.24 -0.64 -4.08
CA LEU A 14 -5.79 -0.06 -2.84
C LEU A 14 -6.59 -1.11 -2.03
N LYS A 15 -5.89 -2.20 -1.66
CA LYS A 15 -6.41 -3.36 -0.95
C LYS A 15 -5.37 -3.88 0.04
N HIS A 16 -5.83 -4.43 1.14
CA HIS A 16 -4.99 -5.16 2.09
C HIS A 16 -4.77 -6.59 1.60
N THR A 17 -3.51 -7.01 1.53
CA THR A 17 -3.16 -8.42 1.31
C THR A 17 -3.28 -9.16 2.63
N LEU A 18 -4.20 -10.12 2.71
CA LEU A 18 -4.35 -11.03 3.84
C LEU A 18 -3.80 -12.39 3.42
N ALA A 19 -2.79 -12.88 4.13
CA ALA A 19 -2.28 -14.23 3.95
C ALA A 19 -2.81 -15.11 5.07
N GLU A 20 -3.55 -16.16 4.72
CA GLU A 20 -4.04 -17.17 5.65
C GLU A 20 -3.13 -18.39 5.61
N TYR A 21 -2.71 -18.85 6.78
CA TYR A 21 -1.92 -20.06 6.93
C TYR A 21 -2.82 -21.29 6.76
N LYS A 22 -2.61 -22.05 5.68
CA LYS A 22 -3.40 -23.25 5.34
C LYS A 22 -2.80 -24.57 5.85
N GLY A 23 -1.63 -24.52 6.50
CA GLY A 23 -0.91 -25.69 6.99
C GLY A 23 0.54 -25.74 6.51
N PRO A 24 1.33 -26.72 6.99
CA PRO A 24 2.77 -26.81 6.72
C PRO A 24 3.12 -27.18 5.27
N ASP A 25 2.28 -27.97 4.60
CA ASP A 25 2.48 -28.44 3.22
C ASP A 25 1.64 -27.69 2.17
N ALA A 26 0.87 -26.68 2.60
CA ALA A 26 -0.01 -25.91 1.71
C ALA A 26 0.51 -24.48 1.54
N PRO A 27 0.46 -23.91 0.31
CA PRO A 27 0.78 -22.51 0.13
C PRO A 27 -0.23 -21.64 0.90
N PRO A 28 0.22 -20.48 1.44
CA PRO A 28 -0.67 -19.55 2.12
C PRO A 28 -1.75 -19.07 1.16
N ALA A 29 -2.99 -19.04 1.63
CA ALA A 29 -4.09 -18.52 0.84
C ALA A 29 -4.08 -16.99 0.91
N PHE A 30 -3.97 -16.34 -0.24
CA PHE A 30 -4.07 -14.90 -0.33
C PHE A 30 -5.51 -14.48 -0.56
N THR A 31 -5.99 -13.57 0.28
CA THR A 31 -7.25 -12.86 0.09
C THR A 31 -6.98 -11.36 0.11
N TYR A 32 -7.85 -10.58 -0.53
CA TYR A 32 -7.69 -9.14 -0.61
C TYR A 32 -8.92 -8.45 -0.04
N LYS A 33 -8.70 -7.53 0.91
CA LYS A 33 -9.78 -6.73 1.49
C LYS A 33 -9.68 -5.28 0.98
N PRO A 34 -10.75 -4.67 0.46
CA PRO A 34 -10.71 -3.28 0.01
C PRO A 34 -10.42 -2.34 1.19
N VAL A 35 -9.67 -1.27 0.91
CA VAL A 35 -9.43 -0.19 1.87
C VAL A 35 -10.60 0.78 1.81
N ASP A 36 -11.11 1.19 2.98
CA ASP A 36 -12.11 2.24 3.05
C ASP A 36 -11.45 3.62 2.86
N VAL A 37 -11.86 4.31 1.80
CA VAL A 37 -11.39 5.66 1.42
C VAL A 37 -12.49 6.71 1.49
N SER A 38 -13.62 6.37 2.11
CA SER A 38 -14.80 7.25 2.20
C SER A 38 -14.49 8.58 2.88
N LEU A 39 -13.66 8.58 3.93
CA LEU A 39 -13.35 9.76 4.72
C LEU A 39 -12.29 10.66 4.06
N ILE A 40 -11.31 10.09 3.37
CA ILE A 40 -10.19 10.83 2.77
C ILE A 40 -9.81 10.18 1.44
N PRO A 41 -9.86 10.93 0.32
CA PRO A 41 -9.44 10.40 -0.97
C PRO A 41 -7.91 10.16 -1.00
N PRO A 42 -7.45 9.08 -1.66
CA PRO A 42 -6.02 8.82 -1.83
C PRO A 42 -5.32 9.98 -2.53
N ARG A 43 -4.20 10.45 -1.96
CA ARG A 43 -3.33 11.47 -2.57
C ARG A 43 -1.92 10.94 -2.69
N LYS A 44 -1.21 11.40 -3.72
CA LYS A 44 0.21 11.06 -3.95
C LYS A 44 1.02 11.51 -2.73
N ARG A 45 1.72 10.55 -2.10
CA ARG A 45 2.62 10.84 -0.98
C ARG A 45 3.96 11.27 -1.56
N ASP A 46 4.24 12.56 -1.55
CA ASP A 46 5.54 13.10 -1.94
C ASP A 46 6.41 13.33 -0.71
N TYR A 47 7.49 12.54 -0.61
CA TYR A 47 8.50 12.64 0.44
C TYR A 47 9.80 13.30 -0.02
N THR A 48 9.85 13.80 -1.27
CA THR A 48 11.04 14.44 -1.83
C THR A 48 11.28 15.84 -1.25
N SER A 49 10.27 16.42 -0.61
CA SER A 49 10.45 17.64 0.16
C SER A 49 11.26 17.33 1.42
N LYS A 50 12.52 17.80 1.47
CA LYS A 50 13.19 18.05 2.76
C LYS A 50 12.19 18.88 3.57
N SER A 51 11.69 18.33 4.66
CA SER A 51 11.05 19.08 5.72
C SER A 51 11.84 20.37 5.89
N LYS A 52 11.24 21.52 5.54
CA LYS A 52 11.74 22.81 5.99
C LYS A 52 11.37 22.91 7.47
N GLY A 53 11.93 22.01 8.28
CA GLY A 53 11.92 22.10 9.73
C GLY A 53 12.36 23.51 10.07
N GLY A 54 11.51 24.20 10.83
CA GLY A 54 11.54 25.65 10.98
C GLY A 54 12.95 26.19 11.07
N LYS A 55 13.30 27.13 10.19
CA LYS A 55 14.40 28.05 10.46
C LYS A 55 14.02 28.76 11.77
N LYS A 56 14.66 28.36 12.87
CA LYS A 56 14.87 29.24 14.02
C LYS A 56 15.74 30.41 13.59
#